data_AF-A0A7R9C391-F1
#
_entry.id   AF-A0A7R9C391-F1
#
_cell.length_a   1.000
_cell.length_b   1.000
_cell.length_c   1.000
_cell.angle_alpha   90.00
_cell.angle_beta   90.00
_cell.angle_gamma   90.00
#
_symmetry.space_group_name_H-M   'P 1'
#
loop_
_entity.id
_entity.type
_entity.pdbx_description
1 polymer ?
#
loop_
_entity_poly.entity_id
_entity_poly.type
_entity_poly.pdbx_seq_one_letter_code
_entity_poly.pdbx_strand_id
1 'polypeptide(L)'
;MANRAAGKGYENKNFYENIQFLFLPIENIHVVRNSLSKLNDACELKNPSMSSFLSGLESSAWLKHIKAILETSHFVAQALASEGVSVLVHCSDGWDRTAQVCSVAQLLIDPHYRTIQGFQ
;
A
#
# COMPACT_ATOMS: atom_id res chain seq x y z
N MET A 1 0.48 -16.68 -2.98
CA MET A 1 0.49 -18.06 -3.54
C MET A 1 -0.25 -18.20 -4.86
N ALA A 2 -1.40 -17.54 -5.07
CA ALA A 2 -2.15 -17.61 -6.34
C ALA A 2 -1.30 -17.30 -7.60
N ASN A 3 -0.51 -16.21 -7.59
CA ASN A 3 0.39 -15.89 -8.71
C ASN A 3 1.44 -16.97 -8.99
N ARG A 4 1.91 -17.69 -7.95
CA ARG A 4 2.91 -18.76 -8.10
C ARG A 4 2.33 -19.98 -8.82
N ALA A 5 1.06 -20.29 -8.57
CA ALA A 5 0.36 -21.37 -9.28
C ALA A 5 0.13 -21.03 -10.76
N ALA A 6 0.09 -19.74 -11.12
CA ALA A 6 -0.08 -19.26 -12.49
C ALA A 6 1.25 -19.05 -13.25
N GLY A 7 2.37 -19.56 -12.75
CA GLY A 7 3.69 -19.43 -13.38
C GLY A 7 4.41 -18.09 -13.12
N LYS A 8 3.82 -17.19 -12.33
CA LYS A 8 4.51 -16.02 -11.76
C LYS A 8 5.15 -16.43 -10.41
N GLY A 9 5.54 -15.47 -9.56
CA GLY A 9 6.13 -15.84 -8.27
C GLY A 9 6.62 -14.67 -7.42
N TYR A 10 7.55 -15.01 -6.56
CA TYR A 10 8.33 -14.12 -5.70
C TYR A 10 9.69 -14.79 -5.45
N GLU A 11 10.67 -14.00 -5.04
CA GLU A 11 12.06 -14.40 -4.87
C GLU A 11 12.19 -15.47 -3.79
N ASN A 12 12.95 -16.52 -4.09
CA ASN A 12 13.26 -17.59 -3.15
C ASN A 12 14.65 -17.38 -2.57
N LYS A 13 14.78 -17.43 -1.24
CA LYS A 13 16.06 -17.29 -0.52
C LYS A 13 17.10 -18.34 -0.93
N ASN A 14 16.69 -19.45 -1.54
CA ASN A 14 17.61 -20.45 -2.09
C ASN A 14 18.32 -20.00 -3.38
N PHE A 15 17.78 -19.00 -4.08
CA PHE A 15 18.32 -18.48 -5.35
C PHE A 15 18.82 -17.04 -5.25
N TYR A 16 18.45 -16.34 -4.18
CA TYR A 16 18.85 -14.97 -3.91
C TYR A 16 19.50 -14.92 -2.53
N GLU A 17 20.83 -14.88 -2.50
CA GLU A 17 21.60 -14.77 -1.27
C GLU A 17 21.48 -13.36 -0.67
N ASN A 18 21.60 -13.26 0.65
CA ASN A 18 21.60 -11.99 1.40
C ASN A 18 20.33 -11.14 1.26
N ILE A 19 19.17 -11.76 0.97
CA ILE A 19 17.88 -11.06 0.97
C ILE A 19 17.03 -11.35 2.21
N GLN A 20 16.29 -10.34 2.64
CA GLN A 20 15.14 -10.52 3.52
C GLN A 20 13.85 -10.29 2.72
N PHE A 21 13.17 -11.39 2.38
CA PHE A 21 11.89 -11.33 1.68
C PHE A 21 10.73 -11.12 2.67
N LEU A 22 9.85 -10.15 2.39
CA LEU A 22 8.70 -9.79 3.23
C LEU A 22 7.42 -9.65 2.39
N PHE A 23 6.30 -10.15 2.90
CA PHE A 23 4.97 -9.87 2.35
C PHE A 23 4.34 -8.70 3.12
N LEU A 24 3.86 -7.71 2.38
CA LEU A 24 3.21 -6.51 2.94
C LEU A 24 1.72 -6.52 2.60
N PRO A 25 0.83 -6.17 3.53
CA PRO A 25 -0.60 -6.45 3.44
C PRO A 25 -1.37 -5.42 2.58
N ILE A 26 -0.91 -5.16 1.36
CA ILE A 26 -1.58 -4.25 0.42
C ILE A 26 -2.38 -5.04 -0.61
N GLU A 27 -3.70 -4.88 -0.52
CA GLU A 27 -4.68 -5.59 -1.32
C GLU A 27 -4.68 -5.18 -2.80
N ASN A 28 -5.20 -6.05 -3.65
CA ASN A 28 -5.26 -5.81 -5.10
C ASN A 28 -6.34 -4.76 -5.47
N ILE A 29 -6.29 -4.30 -6.72
CA ILE A 29 -7.20 -3.27 -7.26
C ILE A 29 -8.69 -3.61 -7.13
N HIS A 30 -9.06 -4.90 -7.15
CA HIS A 30 -10.46 -5.30 -7.04
C HIS A 30 -10.99 -5.11 -5.62
N VAL A 31 -10.16 -5.41 -4.61
CA VAL A 31 -10.49 -5.19 -3.20
C VAL A 31 -10.60 -3.69 -2.92
N VAL A 32 -9.64 -2.89 -3.37
CA VAL A 32 -9.63 -1.43 -3.16
C VAL A 32 -10.83 -0.75 -3.83
N ARG A 33 -11.21 -1.18 -5.05
CA ARG A 33 -12.41 -0.68 -5.74
C ARG A 33 -13.70 -1.01 -4.97
N ASN A 34 -13.82 -2.22 -4.44
CA ASN A 34 -14.97 -2.60 -3.61
C ASN A 34 -15.00 -1.81 -2.30
N SER A 35 -13.84 -1.59 -1.69
CA SER A 35 -13.69 -0.78 -0.49
C SER A 35 -14.17 0.65 -0.70
N LEU A 36 -13.77 1.29 -1.80
CA LEU A 36 -14.25 2.64 -2.16
C LEU A 36 -15.76 2.68 -2.39
N SER A 37 -16.32 1.68 -3.08
CA SER A 37 -17.77 1.59 -3.28
C SER A 37 -18.52 1.59 -1.94
N LYS A 38 -18.10 0.75 -0.99
CA LYS A 38 -18.71 0.68 0.35
C LYS A 38 -18.54 1.97 1.15
N LEU A 39 -17.40 2.65 0.99
CA LEU A 39 -17.19 3.94 1.63
C LEU A 39 -18.17 4.98 1.07
N ASN A 40 -18.35 5.03 -0.25
CA ASN A 40 -19.30 5.92 -0.88
C ASN A 40 -20.73 5.63 -0.40
N ASP A 41 -21.12 4.34 -0.35
CA ASP A 41 -22.42 3.94 0.19
C ASP A 41 -22.63 4.46 1.62
N ALA A 42 -21.61 4.39 2.48
CA ALA A 42 -21.66 4.90 3.85
C ALA A 42 -21.76 6.44 3.91
N CYS A 43 -21.11 7.15 2.98
CA CYS A 43 -21.13 8.61 2.87
C CYS A 43 -22.45 9.15 2.30
N GLU A 44 -23.14 8.38 1.45
CA GLU A 44 -24.36 8.80 0.74
C GLU A 44 -25.67 8.43 1.47
N LEU A 45 -25.57 7.81 2.67
CA LEU A 45 -26.72 7.53 3.51
C LEU A 45 -27.51 8.83 3.82
N LYS A 46 -28.84 8.78 3.67
CA LYS A 46 -29.72 9.91 4.04
C LYS A 46 -29.89 9.99 5.56
N ASN A 47 -29.53 11.12 6.14
CA ASN A 47 -29.62 11.41 7.58
C ASN A 47 -28.96 10.32 8.46
N PRO A 48 -27.66 10.00 8.27
CA PRO A 48 -27.02 8.93 9.02
C PRO A 48 -26.81 9.34 10.48
N SER A 49 -27.00 8.39 11.39
CA SER A 49 -26.43 8.53 12.73
C SER A 49 -24.90 8.35 12.65
N MET A 50 -24.18 8.93 13.60
CA MET A 50 -22.73 8.72 13.70
C MET A 50 -22.37 7.23 13.80
N SER A 51 -23.16 6.44 14.54
CA SER A 51 -22.93 5.00 14.66
C SER A 51 -23.09 4.27 13.33
N SER A 52 -24.10 4.62 12.53
CA SER A 52 -24.31 4.02 11.20
C SER A 52 -23.18 4.38 10.23
N PHE A 53 -22.73 5.64 10.24
CA PHE A 53 -21.60 6.08 9.43
C PHE A 53 -20.30 5.37 9.82
N LEU A 54 -19.97 5.32 11.12
CA LEU A 54 -18.75 4.66 11.60
C LEU A 54 -18.74 3.15 11.31
N SER A 55 -19.90 2.49 11.44
CA SER A 55 -20.04 1.09 11.05
C SER A 55 -19.84 0.89 9.54
N GLY A 56 -20.42 1.77 8.71
CA GLY A 56 -20.19 1.77 7.26
C GLY A 56 -18.71 1.98 6.91
N LEU A 57 -18.07 2.98 7.52
CA LEU A 57 -16.65 3.27 7.37
C LEU A 57 -15.77 2.07 7.75
N GLU A 58 -16.03 1.42 8.89
CA GLU A 58 -15.29 0.23 9.30
C GLU A 58 -15.50 -0.93 8.32
N SER A 59 -16.74 -1.17 7.90
CA SER A 59 -17.10 -2.25 6.97
C SER A 59 -16.52 -2.06 5.57
N SER A 60 -16.24 -0.82 5.18
CA SER A 60 -15.57 -0.48 3.92
C SER A 60 -14.11 -0.94 3.92
N ALA A 61 -13.47 -1.03 5.09
CA ALA A 61 -12.03 -1.24 5.27
C ALA A 61 -11.13 -0.18 4.61
N TRP A 62 -11.67 0.95 4.14
CA TRP A 62 -10.91 1.97 3.40
C TRP A 62 -9.70 2.46 4.18
N LEU A 63 -9.90 2.84 5.44
CA LEU A 63 -8.82 3.32 6.31
C LEU A 63 -7.80 2.22 6.63
N LYS A 64 -8.19 0.94 6.59
CA LYS A 64 -7.24 -0.18 6.74
C LYS A 64 -6.31 -0.28 5.54
N HIS A 65 -6.82 -0.05 4.33
CA HIS A 65 -5.98 -0.02 3.11
C HIS A 65 -5.04 1.19 3.07
N ILE A 66 -5.54 2.38 3.45
CA ILE A 66 -4.68 3.57 3.58
C ILE A 66 -3.58 3.33 4.60
N LYS A 67 -3.93 2.79 5.78
CA LYS A 67 -2.96 2.42 6.82
C LYS A 67 -1.90 1.46 6.27
N ALA A 68 -2.29 0.40 5.57
CA ALA A 68 -1.35 -0.58 5.02
C ALA A 68 -0.34 0.04 4.05
N ILE A 69 -0.77 0.97 3.18
CA ILE A 69 0.11 1.70 2.27
C ILE A 69 1.09 2.57 3.05
N LEU A 70 0.60 3.34 4.03
CA LEU A 70 1.43 4.25 4.84
C LEU A 70 2.46 3.49 5.69
N GLU A 71 2.05 2.44 6.40
CA GLU A 71 2.96 1.61 7.21
C GLU A 71 4.03 0.94 6.36
N THR A 72 3.65 0.43 5.18
CA THR A 72 4.60 -0.16 4.24
C THR A 72 5.58 0.88 3.72
N SER A 73 5.11 2.06 3.35
CA SER A 73 5.96 3.14 2.82
C SER A 73 6.90 3.68 3.90
N HIS A 74 6.43 3.78 5.14
CA HIS A 74 7.25 4.13 6.29
C HIS A 74 8.34 3.09 6.56
N PHE A 75 8.01 1.80 6.49
CA PHE A 75 8.99 0.71 6.60
C PHE A 75 10.09 0.84 5.53
N VAL A 76 9.72 1.08 4.27
CA VAL A 76 10.69 1.28 3.18
C VAL A 76 11.56 2.53 3.43
N ALA A 77 10.95 3.64 3.84
CA ALA A 77 11.66 4.87 4.15
C ALA A 77 12.67 4.69 5.30
N GLN A 78 12.30 3.96 6.36
CA GLN A 78 13.18 3.68 7.50
C GLN A 78 14.35 2.79 7.09
N ALA A 79 14.10 1.72 6.32
CA ALA A 79 15.15 0.84 5.82
C ALA A 79 16.21 1.60 4.99
N LEU A 80 15.75 2.53 4.14
CA LEU A 80 16.63 3.36 3.31
C LEU A 80 17.38 4.43 4.14
N ALA A 81 16.64 5.25 4.88
CA ALA A 81 17.18 6.48 5.49
C ALA A 81 17.84 6.26 6.85
N SER A 82 17.41 5.27 7.62
CA SER A 82 17.90 5.01 8.98
C SER A 82 18.80 3.78 9.06
N GLU A 83 18.49 2.72 8.29
CA GLU A 83 19.23 1.45 8.36
C GLU A 83 20.30 1.33 7.26
N GLY A 84 20.25 2.18 6.23
CA GLY A 84 21.22 2.17 5.13
C GLY A 84 21.14 0.94 4.23
N VAL A 85 19.97 0.28 4.19
CA VAL A 85 19.73 -0.94 3.41
C VAL A 85 18.98 -0.61 2.13
N SER A 86 19.42 -1.17 1.00
CA SER A 86 18.69 -1.07 -0.26
C SER A 86 17.43 -1.93 -0.26
N VAL A 87 16.33 -1.40 -0.80
CA VAL A 87 15.03 -2.09 -0.84
C VAL A 87 14.57 -2.29 -2.27
N LEU A 88 14.24 -3.53 -2.63
CA LEU A 88 13.54 -3.85 -3.88
C LEU A 88 12.04 -4.01 -3.59
N VAL A 89 11.22 -3.17 -4.23
CA VAL A 89 9.75 -3.18 -4.05
C VAL A 89 9.10 -3.66 -5.34
N HIS A 90 8.29 -4.71 -5.26
CA HIS A 90 7.50 -5.18 -6.40
C HIS A 90 6.09 -5.63 -5.96
N CYS A 91 5.16 -5.69 -6.92
CA CYS A 91 3.84 -6.29 -6.72
C CYS A 91 3.58 -7.34 -7.82
N SER A 92 2.33 -7.55 -8.24
CA SER A 92 2.03 -8.51 -9.32
C SER A 92 2.61 -8.06 -10.67
N ASP A 93 2.33 -6.81 -11.06
CA ASP A 93 2.70 -6.24 -12.37
C ASP A 93 3.57 -4.98 -12.24
N GLY A 94 3.83 -4.52 -11.00
CA GLY A 94 4.80 -3.47 -10.70
C GLY A 94 4.32 -2.02 -10.85
N TRP A 95 3.09 -1.76 -11.28
CA TRP A 95 2.61 -0.39 -11.55
C TRP A 95 1.56 0.18 -10.58
N ASP A 96 0.95 -0.63 -9.70
CA ASP A 96 -0.11 -0.16 -8.78
C ASP A 96 0.47 0.11 -7.38
N ARG A 97 0.60 -0.96 -6.59
CA ARG A 97 1.03 -0.91 -5.19
C ARG A 97 2.49 -0.52 -5.06
N THR A 98 3.31 -0.94 -6.01
CA THR A 98 4.71 -0.50 -6.10
C THR A 98 4.78 1.02 -6.23
N ALA A 99 4.01 1.63 -7.14
CA ALA A 99 3.99 3.08 -7.33
C ALA A 99 3.51 3.81 -6.07
N GLN A 100 2.46 3.30 -5.40
CA GLN A 100 1.96 3.85 -4.14
C GLN A 100 3.05 3.85 -3.05
N VAL A 101 3.70 2.72 -2.85
CA VAL A 101 4.71 2.57 -1.79
C VAL A 101 5.96 3.39 -2.08
N CYS A 102 6.48 3.32 -3.30
CA CYS A 102 7.70 4.03 -3.67
C CYS A 102 7.51 5.55 -3.67
N SER A 103 6.37 6.06 -4.13
CA SER A 103 6.13 7.52 -4.15
C SER A 103 5.94 8.09 -2.74
N VAL A 104 5.22 7.40 -1.86
CA VAL A 104 5.07 7.82 -0.45
C VAL A 104 6.39 7.71 0.30
N ALA A 105 7.18 6.65 0.09
CA ALA A 105 8.51 6.54 0.69
C ALA A 105 9.43 7.71 0.26
N GLN A 106 9.40 8.08 -1.02
CA GLN A 106 10.12 9.24 -1.56
C GLN A 106 9.69 10.55 -0.89
N LEU A 107 8.38 10.78 -0.72
CA LEU A 107 7.86 11.95 0.01
C LEU A 107 8.36 12.04 1.45
N LEU A 108 8.55 10.89 2.11
CA LEU A 108 9.03 10.82 3.49
C LEU A 108 10.53 11.15 3.60
N ILE A 109 11.35 10.71 2.65
CA ILE A 109 12.81 10.80 2.77
C ILE A 109 13.43 12.01 2.05
N ASP A 110 12.80 12.53 1.00
CA ASP A 110 13.35 13.64 0.22
C ASP A 110 12.45 14.88 0.28
N PRO A 111 12.94 16.01 0.83
CA PRO A 111 12.21 17.29 0.82
C PRO A 111 11.82 17.80 -0.57
N HIS A 112 12.55 17.43 -1.63
CA HIS A 112 12.26 17.87 -3.00
C HIS A 112 10.83 17.49 -3.42
N TYR A 113 10.41 16.25 -3.17
CA TYR A 113 9.08 15.75 -3.54
C TYR A 113 7.94 16.40 -2.74
N ARG A 114 8.25 17.17 -1.69
CA ARG A 114 7.27 17.98 -0.93
C ARG A 114 7.15 19.41 -1.43
N THR A 115 7.84 19.76 -2.51
CA THR A 115 7.61 21.01 -3.25
C THR A 115 6.55 20.80 -4.35
N ILE A 116 5.90 21.86 -4.82
CA ILE A 116 4.94 21.76 -5.93
C ILE A 116 5.61 21.17 -7.18
N GLN A 117 6.81 21.63 -7.52
CA GLN A 117 7.55 21.14 -8.70
C GLN A 117 7.99 19.68 -8.54
N GLY A 118 8.45 19.27 -7.35
CA GLY A 118 8.86 17.88 -7.12
C GLY A 118 7.68 16.92 -7.07
N PHE A 119 6.48 17.38 -6.71
CA PHE A 119 5.28 16.55 -6.68
C PHE A 119 4.62 16.35 -8.07
N GLN A 120 4.91 17.23 -9.04
CA GLN A 120 4.39 17.19 -10.42
C GLN A 120 5.15 16.18 -11.30
#